data_AF-A0AA38M2I4-F1
#
_entry.id   AF-A0AA38M2I4-F1
#
_cell.length_a   1.000
_cell.length_b   1.000
_cell.length_c   1.000
_cell.angle_alpha   90.00
_cell.angle_beta   90.00
_cell.angle_gamma   90.00
#
_symmetry.space_group_name_H-M   'P 1'
#
loop_
_entity.id
_entity.type
_entity.pdbx_description
1 polymer ?
#
loop_
_entity_poly.entity_id
_entity_poly.type
_entity_poly.pdbx_seq_one_letter_code
_entity_poly.pdbx_strand_id
1 'polypeptide(L)'
;MKTILSPLAGSSSSRGPPRPTPGTLAECKSRFSVAKGESVDAFLDAVDVYKGCINVSDDDALKGMPMLLDGNAATWCQGVKDTFNNWEDAMKALRHSFGEDKPPYKIFKELFSREQSPSEPTDVFISHARALLAKLPPTPQIDDIHKVDMVYGLLNKNIRKGVPRDSVTSFEQLITKARAIEENLETHEDTRRGVKT
;
A
#
# COMPACT_ATOMS: atom_id res chain seq x y z
N MET A 1 23.61 -49.28 -63.61
CA MET A 1 23.84 -47.95 -63.01
C MET A 1 22.64 -47.64 -62.11
N LYS A 2 22.87 -47.54 -60.80
CA LYS A 2 21.84 -47.41 -59.76
C LYS A 2 21.54 -45.91 -59.55
N THR A 3 20.30 -45.49 -59.73
CA THR A 3 19.85 -44.13 -59.37
C THR A 3 18.99 -44.22 -58.11
N ILE A 4 19.44 -43.53 -57.07
CA ILE A 4 18.92 -43.54 -55.70
C ILE A 4 17.74 -42.56 -55.62
N LEU A 5 16.64 -43.03 -55.03
CA LEU A 5 15.47 -42.23 -54.64
C LEU A 5 15.75 -41.62 -53.26
N SER A 6 15.76 -40.30 -53.13
CA SER A 6 15.83 -39.60 -51.84
C SER A 6 14.43 -39.30 -51.30
N PRO A 7 14.13 -39.51 -50.01
CA PRO A 7 12.84 -39.15 -49.42
C PRO A 7 12.81 -37.68 -48.96
N LEU A 8 11.64 -37.07 -49.09
CA LEU A 8 11.30 -35.72 -48.63
C LEU A 8 11.28 -35.70 -47.09
N ALA A 9 12.20 -34.96 -46.46
CA ALA A 9 12.18 -34.74 -45.02
C ALA A 9 11.13 -33.66 -44.67
N GLY A 10 10.08 -34.05 -43.95
CA GLY A 10 9.14 -33.14 -43.32
C GLY A 10 9.79 -32.39 -42.16
N SER A 11 9.77 -31.06 -42.20
CA SER A 11 10.16 -30.20 -41.08
C SER A 11 9.08 -30.24 -40.00
N SER A 12 9.28 -31.03 -38.94
CA SER A 12 8.50 -30.92 -37.72
C SER A 12 9.06 -29.76 -36.88
N SER A 13 8.41 -28.60 -36.96
CA SER A 13 8.65 -27.50 -36.03
C SER A 13 8.14 -27.90 -34.65
N SER A 14 9.05 -28.29 -33.75
CA SER A 14 8.71 -28.49 -32.33
C SER A 14 8.40 -27.13 -31.70
N ARG A 15 7.14 -26.89 -31.35
CA ARG A 15 6.79 -25.79 -30.44
C ARG A 15 7.32 -26.14 -29.06
N GLY A 16 8.34 -25.40 -28.62
CA GLY A 16 8.71 -25.37 -27.21
C GLY A 16 7.55 -24.89 -26.33
N PRO A 17 7.62 -25.12 -25.01
CA PRO A 17 6.56 -24.71 -24.09
C PRO A 17 6.29 -23.20 -24.21
N PRO A 18 5.03 -22.75 -24.07
CA PRO A 18 4.70 -21.33 -24.10
C PRO A 18 5.54 -20.60 -23.04
N ARG A 19 6.36 -19.64 -23.47
CA ARG A 19 6.98 -18.71 -22.54
C ARG A 19 5.85 -17.99 -21.79
N PRO A 20 5.93 -17.81 -20.46
CA PRO A 20 5.02 -16.91 -19.76
C PRO A 20 5.09 -15.57 -20.47
N THR A 21 3.96 -15.08 -20.96
CA THR A 21 3.88 -13.72 -21.52
C THR A 21 4.31 -12.76 -20.42
N PRO A 22 5.31 -11.88 -20.66
CA PRO A 22 5.65 -10.84 -19.71
C PRO A 22 4.39 -10.04 -19.35
N GLY A 23 4.13 -9.86 -18.06
CA GLY A 23 3.02 -9.04 -17.61
C GLY A 23 3.16 -7.60 -18.11
N THR A 24 2.04 -6.92 -18.36
CA THR A 24 2.04 -5.49 -18.74
C THR A 24 1.15 -4.71 -17.79
N LEU A 25 1.34 -3.39 -17.70
CA LEU A 25 0.52 -2.53 -16.86
C LEU A 25 -0.86 -2.20 -17.47
N ALA A 26 -1.22 -2.74 -18.64
CA ALA A 26 -2.45 -2.40 -19.36
C ALA A 26 -3.73 -2.74 -18.56
N GLU A 27 -3.71 -3.83 -17.79
CA GLU A 27 -4.84 -4.28 -16.96
C GLU A 27 -4.79 -3.74 -15.52
N CYS A 28 -3.77 -2.93 -15.18
CA CYS A 28 -3.74 -2.25 -13.89
C CYS A 28 -4.95 -1.30 -13.81
N LYS A 29 -5.72 -1.37 -12.73
CA LYS A 29 -6.91 -0.50 -12.51
C LYS A 29 -6.58 0.82 -11.83
N SER A 30 -5.38 0.95 -11.28
CA SER A 30 -4.93 2.16 -10.58
C SER A 30 -4.72 3.29 -11.59
N ARG A 31 -5.30 4.46 -11.33
CA ARG A 31 -5.16 5.67 -12.16
C ARG A 31 -4.88 6.87 -11.25
N PHE A 32 -4.10 7.82 -11.75
CA PHE A 32 -3.75 9.03 -10.99
C PHE A 32 -3.89 10.28 -11.85
N SER A 33 -4.66 11.26 -11.37
CA SER A 33 -5.02 12.46 -12.13
C SER A 33 -4.63 13.78 -11.44
N VAL A 34 -4.09 13.71 -10.22
CA VAL A 34 -3.84 14.86 -9.32
C VAL A 34 -5.14 15.54 -8.90
N ALA A 35 -6.20 14.76 -8.63
CA ALA A 35 -7.46 15.29 -8.12
C ALA A 35 -7.41 15.51 -6.59
N LYS A 36 -8.28 16.39 -6.07
CA LYS A 36 -8.40 16.62 -4.61
C LYS A 36 -8.79 15.31 -3.90
N GLY A 37 -7.94 14.86 -2.97
CA GLY A 37 -8.15 13.64 -2.19
C GLY A 37 -7.49 12.40 -2.78
N GLU A 38 -6.87 12.48 -3.96
CA GLU A 38 -6.01 11.41 -4.46
C GLU A 38 -4.66 11.45 -3.74
N SER A 39 -4.21 10.29 -3.28
CA SER A 39 -2.88 10.12 -2.69
C SER A 39 -1.96 9.49 -3.73
N VAL A 40 -0.91 10.23 -4.15
CA VAL A 40 0.12 9.68 -5.04
C VAL A 40 0.80 8.47 -4.40
N ASP A 41 0.94 8.46 -3.07
CA ASP A 41 1.54 7.34 -2.35
C ASP A 41 0.69 6.08 -2.50
N ALA A 42 -0.62 6.20 -2.32
CA ALA A 42 -1.53 5.06 -2.47
C ALA A 42 -1.57 4.54 -3.91
N PHE A 43 -1.47 5.44 -4.90
CA PHE A 43 -1.34 5.07 -6.30
C PHE A 43 -0.04 4.30 -6.56
N LEU A 44 1.11 4.84 -6.13
CA LEU A 44 2.43 4.23 -6.32
C LEU A 44 2.49 2.84 -5.68
N ASP A 45 2.02 2.70 -4.43
CA ASP A 45 1.99 1.43 -3.71
C ASP A 45 1.13 0.40 -4.46
N ALA A 46 -0.05 0.79 -4.96
CA ALA A 46 -0.92 -0.10 -5.72
C ALA A 46 -0.30 -0.57 -7.04
N VAL A 47 0.43 0.31 -7.74
CA VAL A 47 1.10 -0.03 -8.99
C VAL A 47 2.30 -0.94 -8.74
N ASP A 48 3.08 -0.69 -7.68
CA ASP A 48 4.23 -1.51 -7.31
C ASP A 48 3.81 -2.92 -6.88
N VAL A 49 2.74 -3.04 -6.08
CA VAL A 49 2.12 -4.32 -5.73
C VAL A 49 1.64 -5.06 -6.98
N TYR A 50 0.93 -4.37 -7.90
CA TYR A 50 0.45 -4.98 -9.14
C TYR A 50 1.61 -5.49 -10.01
N LYS A 51 2.65 -4.66 -10.19
CA LYS A 51 3.89 -5.02 -10.89
C LYS A 51 4.51 -6.28 -10.32
N GLY A 52 4.58 -6.39 -8.99
CA GLY A 52 5.07 -7.58 -8.29
C GLY A 52 4.20 -8.82 -8.52
N CYS A 53 2.87 -8.68 -8.53
CA CYS A 53 1.95 -9.80 -8.71
C CYS A 53 2.03 -10.45 -10.10
N ILE A 54 2.23 -9.66 -11.16
CA ILE A 54 2.30 -10.17 -12.55
C ILE A 54 3.72 -10.17 -13.12
N ASN A 55 4.72 -9.94 -12.28
CA ASN A 55 6.14 -9.96 -12.61
C ASN A 55 6.50 -9.10 -13.84
N VAL A 56 6.02 -7.84 -13.86
CA VAL A 56 6.41 -6.88 -14.91
C VAL A 56 7.86 -6.44 -14.67
N SER A 57 8.66 -6.45 -15.75
CA SER A 57 10.03 -5.94 -15.72
C SER A 57 10.06 -4.43 -15.45
N ASP A 58 11.15 -3.91 -14.91
CA ASP A 58 11.29 -2.46 -14.69
C ASP A 58 11.22 -1.68 -16.00
N ASP A 59 11.77 -2.23 -17.09
CA ASP A 59 11.74 -1.64 -18.43
C ASP A 59 10.32 -1.55 -18.99
N ASP A 60 9.51 -2.61 -18.83
CA ASP A 60 8.13 -2.63 -19.31
C ASP A 60 7.21 -1.79 -18.41
N ALA A 61 7.48 -1.77 -17.11
CA ALA A 61 6.78 -0.91 -16.16
C ALA A 61 7.02 0.57 -16.48
N LEU A 62 8.28 0.95 -16.77
CA LEU A 62 8.64 2.32 -17.14
C LEU A 62 7.94 2.77 -18.42
N LYS A 63 7.86 1.89 -19.43
CA LYS A 63 7.12 2.16 -20.68
C LYS A 63 5.61 2.24 -20.47
N GLY A 64 5.06 1.45 -19.55
CA GLY A 64 3.63 1.41 -19.24
C GLY A 64 3.16 2.51 -18.30
N MET A 65 4.06 3.13 -17.53
CA MET A 65 3.76 4.16 -16.54
C MET A 65 2.87 5.29 -17.07
N PRO A 66 3.15 5.89 -18.25
CA PRO A 66 2.35 7.01 -18.74
C PRO A 66 0.89 6.65 -19.02
N MET A 67 0.58 5.36 -19.21
CA MET A 67 -0.79 4.87 -19.46
C MET A 67 -1.65 4.83 -18.18
N LEU A 68 -1.03 4.93 -17.01
CA LEU A 68 -1.70 4.92 -15.70
C LEU A 68 -1.97 6.34 -15.17
N LEU A 69 -1.48 7.36 -15.88
CA LEU A 69 -1.63 8.76 -15.52
C LEU A 69 -2.70 9.41 -16.38
N ASP A 70 -3.52 10.24 -15.75
CA ASP A 70 -4.58 11.01 -16.39
C ASP A 70 -4.39 12.51 -16.11
N GLY A 71 -5.08 13.35 -16.87
CA GLY A 71 -5.17 14.80 -16.63
C GLY A 71 -3.83 15.50 -16.42
N ASN A 72 -3.67 16.13 -15.25
CA ASN A 72 -2.48 16.91 -14.91
C ASN A 72 -1.23 16.03 -14.72
N ALA A 73 -1.39 14.81 -14.19
CA ALA A 73 -0.28 13.87 -14.04
C ALA A 73 0.25 13.41 -15.41
N ALA A 74 -0.66 13.14 -16.37
CA ALA A 74 -0.28 12.79 -17.74
C ALA A 74 0.49 13.93 -18.42
N THR A 75 0.02 15.16 -18.26
CA THR A 75 0.65 16.37 -18.81
C THR A 75 2.06 16.58 -18.25
N TRP A 76 2.23 16.41 -16.93
CA TRP A 76 3.55 16.44 -16.29
C TRP A 76 4.47 15.35 -16.85
N CYS A 77 3.98 14.11 -16.92
CA CYS A 77 4.77 12.96 -17.36
C CYS A 77 5.29 13.13 -18.78
N GLN A 78 4.50 13.72 -19.68
CA GLN A 78 4.94 14.03 -21.04
C GLN A 78 6.21 14.92 -21.07
N GLY A 79 6.38 15.82 -20.10
CA GLY A 79 7.52 16.73 -20.02
C GLY A 79 8.78 16.13 -19.38
N VAL A 80 8.65 15.05 -18.60
CA VAL A 80 9.77 14.47 -17.82
C VAL A 80 10.07 13.01 -18.14
N LYS A 81 9.23 12.32 -18.93
CA LYS A 81 9.37 10.88 -19.23
C LYS A 81 10.73 10.45 -19.79
N ASP A 82 11.38 11.32 -20.57
CA ASP A 82 12.67 11.03 -21.20
C ASP A 82 13.86 11.20 -20.23
N THR A 83 13.60 11.67 -19.00
CA THR A 83 14.61 11.86 -17.96
C THR A 83 14.76 10.66 -17.03
N PHE A 84 13.84 9.69 -17.11
CA PHE A 84 13.82 8.52 -16.24
C PHE A 84 14.74 7.42 -16.77
N ASN A 85 15.73 7.01 -15.97
CA ASN A 85 16.66 5.94 -16.35
C ASN A 85 16.18 4.55 -15.92
N ASN A 86 15.33 4.49 -14.89
CA ASN A 86 14.79 3.25 -14.34
C ASN A 86 13.43 3.51 -13.68
N TRP A 87 12.74 2.43 -13.30
CA TRP A 87 11.43 2.48 -12.65
C TRP A 87 11.44 3.25 -11.33
N GLU A 88 12.48 3.07 -10.51
CA GLU A 88 12.61 3.71 -9.19
C GLU A 88 12.72 5.24 -9.32
N ASP A 89 13.50 5.74 -10.27
CA ASP A 89 13.64 7.17 -10.58
C ASP A 89 12.28 7.79 -10.96
N ALA A 90 11.50 7.08 -11.78
CA ALA A 90 10.18 7.52 -12.19
C ALA A 90 9.20 7.60 -11.01
N MET A 91 9.17 6.58 -10.14
CA MET A 91 8.35 6.59 -8.92
C MET A 91 8.76 7.73 -7.97
N LYS A 92 10.06 7.94 -7.79
CA LYS A 92 10.60 9.02 -6.96
C LYS A 92 10.24 10.39 -7.51
N ALA A 93 10.31 10.60 -8.83
CA ALA A 93 9.93 11.84 -9.47
C ALA A 93 8.43 12.14 -9.31
N LEU A 94 7.57 11.11 -9.43
CA LEU A 94 6.13 11.24 -9.22
C LEU A 94 5.81 11.61 -7.77
N ARG A 95 6.42 10.88 -6.82
CA ARG A 95 6.31 11.17 -5.38
C ARG A 95 6.85 12.56 -5.03
N HIS A 96 7.93 13.01 -5.64
CA HIS A 96 8.46 14.35 -5.39
C HIS A 96 7.55 15.46 -5.97
N SER A 97 6.96 15.22 -7.14
CA SER A 97 6.16 16.25 -7.83
C SER A 97 4.74 16.39 -7.26
N PHE A 98 4.16 15.28 -6.77
CA PHE A 98 2.77 15.24 -6.33
C PHE A 98 2.58 14.69 -4.92
N GLY A 99 3.66 14.31 -4.24
CA GLY A 99 3.63 13.85 -2.87
C GLY A 99 3.29 14.99 -1.94
N GLU A 100 2.53 14.66 -0.90
CA GLU A 100 2.49 15.52 0.27
C GLU A 100 3.85 15.38 0.98
N ASP A 101 4.83 16.23 0.65
CA ASP A 101 6.05 16.39 1.44
C ASP A 101 5.68 17.04 2.79
N LYS A 102 5.04 16.26 3.66
CA LYS A 102 4.77 16.65 5.04
C LYS A 102 6.07 16.40 5.82
N PRO A 103 6.79 17.46 6.26
CA PRO A 103 7.95 17.26 7.11
C PRO A 103 7.55 16.50 8.39
N PRO A 104 8.48 15.71 8.99
CA PRO A 104 8.16 14.82 10.11
C PRO A 104 7.36 15.45 11.26
N TYR A 105 7.68 16.70 11.62
CA TYR A 105 6.98 17.41 12.70
C TYR A 105 5.49 17.66 12.38
N LYS A 106 5.10 17.81 11.11
CA LYS A 106 3.69 17.93 10.71
C LYS A 106 2.98 16.59 10.80
N ILE A 107 3.65 15.49 10.45
CA ILE A 107 3.11 14.14 10.61
C ILE A 107 2.85 13.86 12.09
N PHE A 108 3.81 14.16 12.97
CA PHE A 108 3.61 14.02 14.41
C PHE A 108 2.49 14.92 14.93
N LYS A 109 2.44 16.18 14.50
CA LYS A 109 1.36 17.10 14.88
C LYS A 109 -0.01 16.54 14.46
N GLU A 110 -0.12 15.96 13.27
CA GLU A 110 -1.35 15.35 12.77
C GLU A 110 -1.71 14.10 13.59
N LEU A 111 -0.76 13.19 13.79
CA LEU A 111 -0.93 11.97 14.59
C LEU A 111 -1.44 12.30 16.00
N PHE A 112 -0.79 13.24 16.69
CA PHE A 112 -1.12 13.60 18.07
C PHE A 112 -2.30 14.58 18.18
N SER A 113 -2.89 15.03 17.07
CA SER A 113 -4.04 15.95 17.11
C SER A 113 -5.38 15.24 17.37
N ARG A 114 -5.42 13.90 17.23
CA ARG A 114 -6.64 13.11 17.34
C ARG A 114 -6.43 11.87 18.21
N GLU A 115 -7.25 11.73 19.24
CA GLU A 115 -7.40 10.49 19.98
C GLU A 115 -8.49 9.59 19.36
N GLN A 116 -8.47 8.30 19.66
CA GLN A 116 -9.47 7.34 19.19
C GLN A 116 -10.87 7.72 19.72
N SER A 117 -11.82 7.88 18.79
CA SER A 117 -13.22 8.17 19.16
C SER A 117 -13.85 6.98 19.92
N PRO A 118 -14.78 7.21 20.87
CA PRO A 118 -15.50 6.12 21.55
C PRO A 118 -16.26 5.17 20.61
N SER A 119 -16.62 5.63 19.40
CA SER A 119 -17.36 4.84 18.41
C SER A 119 -16.47 4.32 17.27
N GLU A 120 -15.16 4.56 17.32
CA GLU A 120 -14.22 4.16 16.26
C GLU A 120 -13.55 2.82 16.65
N PRO A 121 -13.70 1.78 15.81
CA PRO A 121 -12.99 0.51 16.01
C PRO A 121 -11.48 0.71 16.09
N THR A 122 -10.84 -0.01 16.99
CA THR A 122 -9.40 0.15 17.26
C THR A 122 -8.54 -0.19 16.05
N ASP A 123 -8.94 -1.15 15.23
CA ASP A 123 -8.19 -1.51 14.01
C ASP A 123 -8.23 -0.41 12.95
N VAL A 124 -9.36 0.27 12.77
CA VAL A 124 -9.50 1.43 11.89
C VAL A 124 -8.62 2.57 12.39
N PHE A 125 -8.66 2.88 13.69
CA PHE A 125 -7.81 3.92 14.27
C PHE A 125 -6.31 3.63 14.07
N ILE A 126 -5.87 2.41 14.40
CA ILE A 126 -4.47 1.99 14.23
C ILE A 126 -4.07 2.01 12.76
N SER A 127 -4.95 1.63 11.83
CA SER A 127 -4.68 1.68 10.39
C SER A 127 -4.40 3.10 9.91
N HIS A 128 -5.19 4.08 10.35
CA HIS A 128 -4.93 5.50 10.05
C HIS A 128 -3.61 5.99 10.65
N ALA A 129 -3.31 5.63 11.90
CA ALA A 129 -2.06 6.00 12.55
C ALA A 129 -0.83 5.40 11.84
N ARG A 130 -0.91 4.12 11.44
CA ARG A 130 0.14 3.45 10.66
C ARG A 130 0.34 4.11 9.31
N ALA A 131 -0.73 4.48 8.62
CA ALA A 131 -0.65 5.19 7.35
C ALA A 131 0.04 6.55 7.48
N LEU A 132 -0.19 7.30 8.57
CA LEU A 132 0.55 8.53 8.85
C LEU A 132 2.02 8.28 9.16
N LEU A 133 2.32 7.31 10.02
CA LEU A 133 3.70 6.97 10.39
C LEU A 133 4.52 6.44 9.20
N ALA A 134 3.88 5.80 8.22
CA ALA A 134 4.51 5.33 6.99
C ALA A 134 5.01 6.48 6.09
N LYS A 135 4.50 7.71 6.27
CA LYS A 135 4.97 8.90 5.55
C LYS A 135 6.27 9.47 6.12
N LEU A 136 6.76 8.96 7.26
CA LEU A 136 8.02 9.42 7.83
C LEU A 136 9.20 8.96 6.96
N PRO A 137 10.26 9.77 6.85
CA PRO A 137 11.48 9.36 6.16
C PRO A 137 12.07 8.11 6.86
N PRO A 138 12.75 7.23 6.11
CA PRO A 138 13.35 6.01 6.67
C PRO A 138 14.49 6.31 7.66
N THR A 139 15.00 7.55 7.71
CA THR A 139 16.08 7.96 8.59
C THR A 139 15.75 9.30 9.27
N PRO A 140 15.87 9.40 10.61
CA PRO A 140 16.20 8.31 11.55
C PRO A 140 15.07 7.28 11.65
N GLN A 141 15.44 6.00 11.75
CA GLN A 141 14.45 4.94 11.93
C GLN A 141 13.83 5.03 13.33
N ILE A 142 12.51 4.88 13.39
CA ILE A 142 11.77 4.73 14.64
C ILE A 142 11.44 3.25 14.79
N ASP A 143 11.86 2.66 15.91
CA ASP A 143 11.54 1.27 16.21
C ASP A 143 10.03 1.08 16.35
N ASP A 144 9.54 -0.09 15.94
CA ASP A 144 8.11 -0.39 15.95
C ASP A 144 7.52 -0.36 17.36
N ILE A 145 8.31 -0.69 18.39
CA ILE A 145 7.88 -0.58 19.79
C ILE A 145 7.54 0.87 20.16
N HIS A 146 8.34 1.84 19.71
CA HIS A 146 8.08 3.27 19.94
C HIS A 146 6.87 3.76 19.16
N LYS A 147 6.65 3.23 17.94
CA LYS A 147 5.41 3.51 17.19
C LYS A 147 4.18 2.99 17.95
N VAL A 148 4.28 1.80 18.56
CA VAL A 148 3.22 1.27 19.42
C VAL A 148 3.01 2.16 20.64
N ASP A 149 4.07 2.67 21.29
CA ASP A 149 3.95 3.61 22.42
C ASP A 149 3.19 4.90 22.03
N MET A 150 3.58 5.49 20.89
CA MET A 150 2.95 6.71 20.37
C MET A 150 1.44 6.52 20.16
N VAL A 151 1.05 5.41 19.53
CA VAL A 151 -0.37 5.14 19.22
C VAL A 151 -1.14 4.66 20.44
N TYR A 152 -0.53 3.86 21.32
CA TYR A 152 -1.17 3.37 22.54
C TYR A 152 -1.67 4.51 23.43
N GLY A 153 -0.88 5.58 23.56
CA GLY A 153 -1.27 6.77 24.34
C GLY A 153 -2.55 7.46 23.84
N LEU A 154 -2.84 7.33 22.53
CA LEU A 154 -3.98 7.94 21.85
C LEU A 154 -5.23 7.05 21.83
N LEU A 155 -5.11 5.79 22.28
CA LEU A 155 -6.25 4.88 22.32
C LEU A 155 -7.27 5.31 23.35
N ASN A 156 -8.51 4.90 23.09
CA ASN A 156 -9.62 5.10 24.00
C ASN A 156 -9.29 4.49 25.37
N LYS A 157 -9.64 5.20 26.44
CA LYS A 157 -9.37 4.77 27.82
C LYS A 157 -9.94 3.38 28.14
N ASN A 158 -11.05 2.98 27.52
CA ASN A 158 -11.66 1.67 27.77
C ASN A 158 -10.78 0.54 27.21
N ILE A 159 -10.17 0.76 26.05
CA ILE A 159 -9.21 -0.16 25.45
C ILE A 159 -7.95 -0.22 26.32
N ARG A 160 -7.39 0.91 26.73
CA ARG A 160 -6.20 0.95 27.61
C ARG A 160 -6.41 0.28 28.96
N LYS A 161 -7.64 0.31 29.50
CA LYS A 161 -7.99 -0.43 30.73
C LYS A 161 -8.03 -1.94 30.53
N GLY A 162 -8.47 -2.40 29.37
CA GLY A 162 -8.56 -3.83 29.05
C GLY A 162 -7.28 -4.43 28.49
N VAL A 163 -6.40 -3.61 27.90
CA VAL A 163 -5.14 -4.03 27.29
C VAL A 163 -3.97 -3.32 27.97
N PRO A 164 -3.29 -3.96 28.93
CA PRO A 164 -2.08 -3.42 29.56
C PRO A 164 -0.97 -3.19 28.53
N ARG A 165 -0.26 -2.06 28.63
CA ARG A 165 0.77 -1.66 27.65
C ARG A 165 1.90 -2.69 27.55
N ASP A 166 2.38 -3.17 28.68
CA ASP A 166 3.44 -4.19 28.80
C ASP A 166 3.06 -5.54 28.19
N SER A 167 1.76 -5.79 27.99
CA SER A 167 1.27 -7.04 27.41
C SER A 167 1.35 -7.11 25.88
N VAL A 168 1.76 -6.03 25.19
CA VAL A 168 1.81 -5.98 23.71
C VAL A 168 3.15 -5.45 23.22
N THR A 169 3.67 -6.03 22.14
CA THR A 169 4.93 -5.60 21.51
C THR A 169 4.77 -5.20 20.04
N SER A 170 3.60 -5.42 19.46
CA SER A 170 3.28 -5.08 18.08
C SER A 170 1.86 -4.54 17.93
N PHE A 171 1.60 -3.83 16.83
CA PHE A 171 0.25 -3.41 16.47
C PHE A 171 -0.71 -4.60 16.35
N GLU A 172 -0.20 -5.76 15.95
CA GLU A 172 -1.04 -6.90 15.60
C GLU A 172 -1.58 -7.55 16.88
N GLN A 173 -0.72 -7.69 17.88
CA GLN A 173 -1.13 -8.11 19.22
C GLN A 173 -2.09 -7.11 19.86
N LEU A 174 -1.84 -5.82 19.69
CA LEU A 174 -2.69 -4.76 20.21
C LEU A 174 -4.09 -4.79 19.58
N ILE A 175 -4.19 -4.94 18.26
CA ILE A 175 -5.47 -5.09 17.54
C ILE A 175 -6.23 -6.32 18.02
N THR A 176 -5.57 -7.50 18.09
CA THR A 176 -6.22 -8.73 18.52
C THR A 176 -6.79 -8.60 19.93
N LYS A 177 -6.02 -8.04 20.87
CA LYS A 177 -6.50 -7.85 22.25
C LYS A 177 -7.58 -6.79 22.34
N ALA A 178 -7.48 -5.69 21.58
CA ALA A 178 -8.47 -4.63 21.58
C ALA A 178 -9.84 -5.12 21.09
N ARG A 179 -9.89 -5.95 20.04
CA ARG A 179 -11.15 -6.55 19.55
C ARG A 179 -11.89 -7.34 20.63
N ALA A 180 -11.17 -8.15 21.41
CA ALA A 180 -11.78 -8.88 22.52
C ALA A 180 -12.34 -7.96 23.61
N ILE A 181 -11.75 -6.77 23.81
CA ILE A 181 -12.30 -5.76 24.73
C ILE A 181 -13.55 -5.09 24.12
N GLU A 182 -13.53 -4.77 22.83
CA GLU A 182 -14.66 -4.17 22.12
C GLU A 182 -15.90 -5.07 22.14
N GLU A 183 -15.74 -6.37 21.82
CA GLU A 183 -16.83 -7.37 21.87
C GLU A 183 -17.48 -7.46 23.27
N ASN A 184 -16.67 -7.43 24.32
CA ASN A 184 -17.15 -7.46 25.70
C ASN A 184 -17.92 -6.18 26.06
N LEU A 185 -17.46 -5.02 25.59
CA LEU A 185 -18.10 -3.73 25.85
C LEU A 185 -19.46 -3.64 25.14
N GLU A 186 -19.55 -4.09 23.89
CA GLU A 186 -20.81 -4.15 23.13
C GLU A 186 -21.85 -5.02 23.84
N THR A 187 -21.44 -6.23 24.27
CA THR A 187 -22.32 -7.16 25.00
C THR A 187 -22.88 -6.55 26.29
N HIS A 188 -22.05 -5.81 27.03
CA HIS A 188 -22.47 -5.13 28.25
C HIS A 188 -23.42 -3.94 28.00
N GLU A 189 -23.27 -3.24 26.88
CA GLU A 189 -24.20 -2.17 26.50
C GLU A 189 -25.58 -2.73 26.10
N ASP A 190 -25.61 -3.80 25.33
CA ASP A 190 -26.87 -4.43 24.90
C ASP A 190 -27.66 -5.01 26.09
N THR A 191 -26.97 -5.64 27.03
CA THR A 191 -27.58 -6.12 28.28
C THR A 191 -28.19 -4.96 29.08
N ARG A 192 -27.51 -3.80 29.16
CA ARG A 192 -28.04 -2.62 29.88
C ARG A 192 -29.23 -1.96 29.17
N ARG A 193 -29.29 -2.03 27.84
CA ARG A 193 -30.43 -1.52 27.06
C ARG A 193 -31.65 -2.42 27.18
N GLY A 194 -31.46 -3.74 27.22
CA GLY A 194 -32.54 -4.73 27.38
C GLY A 194 -33.20 -4.76 28.76
N VAL A 195 -32.57 -4.22 29.81
CA VAL A 195 -33.14 -4.14 31.18
C VAL A 195 -34.03 -2.89 31.37
N LYS A 196 -34.09 -1.98 30.39
CA LYS A 196 -34.86 -0.71 30.48
C LYS A 196 -36.25 -0.74 29.82
N THR A 197 -36.74 -1.89 29.39
CA THR A 197 -38.12 -2.11 28.90
C THR A 197 -38.93 -2.89 29.92
#